data_AF-A0A061H717-F1
#
_entry.id   AF-A0A061H717-F1
#
_cell.length_a   1.000
_cell.length_b   1.000
_cell.length_c   1.000
_cell.angle_alpha   90.00
_cell.angle_beta   90.00
_cell.angle_gamma   90.00
#
_symmetry.space_group_name_H-M   'P 1'
#
loop_
_entity.id
_entity.type
_entity.pdbx_description
1 polymer ?
#
loop_
_entity_poly.entity_id
_entity_poly.type
_entity_poly.pdbx_seq_one_letter_code
_entity_poly.pdbx_strand_id
1 'polypeptide(L)'
;MSSSSSRNREALIRQFRAITNATQQDAQRLLKASSYRIEAATDAFFSDATAMANAAKASGASAGVDKKTDKEATDRLSQLFDKYKDADEDKITIEGAMAMCEDLEVSPEDVVFLPLSYYLRSESIGSFGRKEYIEGWKMLGYADTLDKQKAALDKLRDELRRNAPVRPERLALEGKRSGAGLYEKVYEYTYAFARPEGQKSLPLETALAFWDLVLPASPTFEGSEAGGKFTQAQLELWKRFLSEKTGGRAVSKDTWTQFIDFTREIDRDFGNHDFDAAWPSVIDDFVEWAKVNGGASKDGMDTS
;
A
#
# COMPACT_ATOMS: atom_id res chain seq x y z
N MET A 1 11.34 60.43 23.29
CA MET A 1 10.57 60.32 22.03
C MET A 1 10.23 58.88 21.62
N SER A 2 10.72 57.83 22.30
CA SER A 2 10.52 56.42 21.87
C SER A 2 9.14 55.79 22.15
N SER A 3 8.36 56.33 23.10
CA SER A 3 7.08 55.72 23.50
C SER A 3 5.97 55.80 22.43
N SER A 4 6.01 56.80 21.55
CA SER A 4 4.97 57.02 20.53
C SER A 4 5.11 56.04 19.36
N SER A 5 6.35 55.76 18.94
CA SER A 5 6.64 54.81 17.84
C SER A 5 6.29 53.36 18.22
N SER A 6 6.53 52.95 19.47
CA SER A 6 6.21 51.60 19.94
C SER A 6 4.70 51.33 19.98
N ARG A 7 3.91 52.28 20.51
CA ARG A 7 2.44 52.14 20.55
C ARG A 7 1.84 52.10 19.15
N ASN A 8 2.41 52.86 18.21
CA ASN A 8 1.97 52.85 16.82
C ASN A 8 2.25 51.49 16.15
N ARG A 9 3.39 50.86 16.44
CA ARG A 9 3.71 49.51 15.94
C ARG A 9 2.79 48.43 16.49
N GLU A 10 2.41 48.49 17.76
CA GLU A 10 1.45 47.55 18.34
C GLU A 10 0.04 47.68 17.73
N ALA A 11 -0.39 48.92 17.45
CA ALA A 11 -1.66 49.16 16.77
C ALA A 11 -1.67 48.56 15.35
N LEU A 12 -0.59 48.73 14.59
CA LEU A 12 -0.44 48.15 13.25
C LEU A 12 -0.41 46.61 13.27
N ILE A 13 0.26 46.00 14.26
CA ILE A 13 0.25 44.54 14.44
C ILE A 13 -1.16 44.04 14.73
N ARG A 14 -1.92 44.75 15.58
CA ARG A 14 -3.30 44.37 15.90
C ARG A 14 -4.22 44.48 14.68
N GLN A 15 -4.12 45.58 13.92
CA GLN A 15 -4.92 45.80 12.72
C GLN A 15 -4.60 44.77 11.64
N PHE A 16 -3.32 44.49 11.40
CA PHE A 16 -2.89 43.49 10.44
C PHE A 16 -3.40 42.09 10.80
N ARG A 17 -3.28 41.68 12.06
CA ARG A 17 -3.78 40.39 12.54
C ARG A 17 -5.30 40.27 12.47
N ALA A 18 -6.03 41.37 12.63
CA ALA A 18 -7.49 41.37 12.46
C ALA A 18 -7.91 41.08 11.01
N ILE A 19 -7.07 41.39 10.02
CA ILE A 19 -7.34 41.18 8.59
C ILE A 19 -6.91 39.79 8.14
N THR A 20 -5.71 39.35 8.53
CA THR A 20 -5.07 38.13 8.00
C THR A 20 -5.18 36.92 8.92
N ASN A 21 -5.61 37.12 10.16
CA ASN A 21 -5.54 36.14 11.24
C ASN A 21 -4.13 35.58 11.49
N ALA A 22 -3.09 36.32 11.07
CA ALA A 22 -1.69 35.92 11.26
C ALA A 22 -1.33 35.74 12.74
N THR A 23 -0.38 34.84 12.99
CA THR A 23 0.23 34.70 14.33
C THR A 23 0.94 35.99 14.72
N GLN A 24 1.16 36.20 16.02
CA GLN A 24 1.86 37.40 16.48
C GLN A 24 3.30 37.49 15.95
N GLN A 25 3.97 36.35 15.77
CA GLN A 25 5.31 36.27 15.20
C GLN A 25 5.32 36.58 13.70
N ASP A 26 4.40 36.00 12.93
CA ASP A 26 4.31 36.25 11.49
C ASP A 26 3.89 37.70 11.19
N ALA A 27 2.96 38.26 11.97
CA ALA A 27 2.57 39.66 11.86
C ALA A 27 3.75 40.62 12.08
N GLN A 28 4.59 40.35 13.09
CA GLN A 28 5.78 41.16 13.34
C GLN A 28 6.81 41.04 12.22
N ARG A 29 7.04 39.83 11.72
CA ARG A 29 7.99 39.55 10.63
C ARG A 29 7.57 40.26 9.34
N LEU A 30 6.32 40.08 8.91
CA LEU A 30 5.80 40.60 7.65
C LEU A 30 5.65 42.12 7.67
N LEU A 31 5.14 42.70 8.76
CA LEU A 31 5.08 44.17 8.89
C LEU A 31 6.48 44.79 8.91
N LYS A 32 7.48 44.14 9.54
CA LYS A 32 8.86 44.64 9.54
C LYS A 32 9.47 44.59 8.13
N ALA A 33 9.22 43.52 7.38
CA ALA A 33 9.69 43.38 5.99
C ALA A 33 9.03 44.40 5.04
N SER A 34 7.75 44.72 5.25
CA SER A 34 6.99 45.65 4.43
C SER A 34 7.04 47.11 4.92
N SER A 35 8.07 47.49 5.68
CA SER A 35 8.25 48.86 6.22
C SER A 35 7.00 49.39 6.96
N TYR A 36 6.30 48.51 7.67
CA TYR A 36 5.07 48.76 8.42
C TYR A 36 3.88 49.27 7.58
N ARG A 37 3.88 49.00 6.26
CA ARG A 37 2.72 49.26 5.38
C ARG A 37 1.79 48.05 5.37
N ILE A 38 0.54 48.22 5.78
CA ILE A 38 -0.43 47.11 5.94
C ILE A 38 -0.77 46.45 4.62
N GLU A 39 -0.99 47.22 3.56
CA GLU A 39 -1.35 46.69 2.22
C GLU A 39 -0.25 45.76 1.70
N ALA A 40 1.00 46.25 1.66
CA ALA A 40 2.16 45.47 1.23
C ALA A 40 2.44 44.26 2.15
N ALA A 41 2.15 44.36 3.46
CA ALA A 41 2.27 43.22 4.37
C ALA A 41 1.17 42.17 4.14
N THR A 42 -0.02 42.60 3.71
CA THR A 42 -1.16 41.71 3.42
C THR A 42 -0.90 40.93 2.15
N ASP A 43 -0.40 41.59 1.10
CA ASP A 43 0.02 40.90 -0.13
C ASP A 43 1.16 39.91 0.13
N ALA A 44 2.14 40.30 0.96
CA ALA A 44 3.22 39.42 1.40
C ALA A 44 2.73 38.22 2.23
N PHE A 45 1.64 38.38 3.01
CA PHE A 45 1.04 37.28 3.76
C PHE A 45 0.39 36.24 2.84
N PHE A 46 -0.40 36.69 1.86
CA PHE A 46 -1.08 35.78 0.93
C PHE A 46 -0.13 35.12 -0.09
N SER A 47 1.11 35.59 -0.18
CA SER A 47 2.18 34.95 -0.94
C SER A 47 3.12 34.08 -0.08
N ASP A 48 2.93 34.05 1.24
CA ASP A 48 3.71 33.24 2.19
C ASP A 48 2.89 32.05 2.70
N ALA A 49 3.09 30.88 2.08
CA ALA A 49 2.40 29.64 2.42
C ALA A 49 2.59 29.20 3.89
N THR A 50 3.72 29.57 4.51
CA THR A 50 4.00 29.21 5.90
C THR A 50 3.23 30.10 6.86
N ALA A 51 3.16 31.41 6.59
CA ALA A 51 2.36 32.34 7.38
C ALA A 51 0.86 32.01 7.31
N MET A 52 0.36 31.63 6.12
CA MET A 52 -1.03 31.18 5.95
C MET A 52 -1.32 29.88 6.70
N ALA A 53 -0.42 28.89 6.64
CA ALA A 53 -0.57 27.65 7.40
C ALA A 53 -0.56 27.88 8.92
N ASN A 54 0.30 28.78 9.42
CA ASN A 54 0.35 29.15 10.83
C ASN A 54 -0.91 29.89 11.29
N ALA A 55 -1.46 30.79 10.45
CA ALA A 55 -2.72 31.49 10.70
C ALA A 55 -3.93 30.53 10.77
N ALA A 56 -3.97 29.53 9.90
CA ALA A 56 -4.99 28.48 9.90
C ALA A 56 -4.91 27.56 11.14
N LYS A 57 -3.69 27.27 11.61
CA LYS A 57 -3.46 26.53 12.87
C LYS A 57 -3.86 27.35 14.11
N ALA A 58 -3.57 28.66 14.11
CA ALA A 58 -3.86 29.56 15.23
C ALA A 58 -5.35 29.95 15.34
N SER A 59 -6.12 29.86 14.25
CA SER A 59 -7.57 30.12 14.25
C SER A 59 -8.41 28.98 14.86
N GLY A 60 -7.81 27.79 15.08
CA GLY A 60 -8.54 26.59 15.49
C GLY A 60 -9.52 26.06 14.43
N ALA A 61 -9.72 26.77 13.32
CA ALA A 61 -10.69 26.40 12.29
C ALA A 61 -10.21 25.20 11.46
N SER A 62 -8.90 25.07 11.19
CA SER A 62 -8.39 23.88 10.51
C SER A 62 -8.35 22.68 11.46
N ALA A 63 -7.73 22.81 12.63
CA ALA A 63 -7.61 21.71 13.60
C ALA A 63 -8.97 21.21 14.16
N GLY A 64 -9.97 22.08 14.28
CA GLY A 64 -11.32 21.73 14.72
C GLY A 64 -12.15 21.06 13.62
N VAL A 65 -12.00 21.49 12.36
CA VAL A 65 -12.63 20.85 11.20
C VAL A 65 -11.98 19.50 10.93
N ASP A 66 -10.64 19.43 10.89
CA ASP A 66 -9.87 18.20 10.66
C ASP A 66 -10.19 17.13 11.72
N LYS A 67 -10.32 17.54 13.00
CA LYS A 67 -10.68 16.63 14.09
C LYS A 67 -12.14 16.21 14.05
N LYS A 68 -13.05 17.09 13.61
CA LYS A 68 -14.47 16.75 13.44
C LYS A 68 -14.66 15.79 12.25
N THR A 69 -14.01 16.05 11.11
CA THR A 69 -14.06 15.19 9.93
C THR A 69 -13.41 13.84 10.21
N ASP A 70 -12.30 13.80 10.94
CA ASP A 70 -11.65 12.54 11.34
C ASP A 70 -12.55 11.72 12.27
N LYS A 71 -13.21 12.37 13.23
CA LYS A 71 -14.20 11.70 14.10
C LYS A 71 -15.36 11.15 13.29
N GLU A 72 -15.96 11.94 12.40
CA GLU A 72 -17.07 11.48 11.56
C GLU A 72 -16.67 10.29 10.67
N ALA A 73 -15.48 10.32 10.07
CA ALA A 73 -14.95 9.21 9.29
C ALA A 73 -14.74 7.95 10.17
N THR A 74 -14.23 8.14 11.39
CA THR A 74 -14.07 7.05 12.38
C THR A 74 -15.42 6.42 12.72
N ASP A 75 -16.43 7.24 12.98
CA ASP A 75 -17.77 6.79 13.36
C ASP A 75 -18.41 6.01 12.20
N ARG A 76 -18.30 6.49 10.95
CA ARG A 76 -18.80 5.78 9.75
C ARG A 76 -18.06 4.47 9.49
N LEU A 77 -16.73 4.46 9.61
CA LEU A 77 -15.93 3.24 9.47
C LEU A 77 -16.24 2.23 10.57
N SER A 78 -16.52 2.69 11.79
CA SER A 78 -16.93 1.82 12.89
C SER A 78 -18.28 1.17 12.60
N GLN A 79 -19.24 1.92 12.03
CA GLN A 79 -20.53 1.36 11.61
C GLN A 79 -20.40 0.35 10.47
N LEU A 80 -19.53 0.61 9.48
CA LEU A 80 -19.22 -0.38 8.44
C LEU A 80 -18.57 -1.62 9.02
N PHE A 81 -17.62 -1.47 9.94
CA PHE A 81 -17.02 -2.60 10.63
C PHE A 81 -18.07 -3.40 11.41
N ASP A 82 -18.98 -2.73 12.14
CA ASP A 82 -20.04 -3.37 12.91
C ASP A 82 -21.04 -4.15 12.03
N LYS A 83 -21.19 -3.77 10.76
CA LYS A 83 -22.00 -4.52 9.78
C LYS A 83 -21.38 -5.89 9.46
N TYR A 84 -20.05 -6.00 9.45
CA TYR A 84 -19.32 -7.20 9.03
C TYR A 84 -18.67 -7.97 10.17
N LYS A 85 -18.61 -7.40 11.37
CA LYS A 85 -17.96 -8.04 12.51
C LYS A 85 -18.69 -9.34 12.88
N ASP A 86 -17.93 -10.25 13.46
CA ASP A 86 -18.45 -11.46 14.07
C ASP A 86 -19.40 -11.13 15.24
N ALA A 87 -20.33 -12.03 15.52
CA ALA A 87 -21.31 -11.86 16.60
C ALA A 87 -20.63 -11.94 17.98
N ASP A 88 -19.65 -12.82 18.13
CA ASP A 88 -19.00 -13.18 19.39
C ASP A 88 -17.64 -12.49 19.58
N GLU A 89 -17.02 -12.03 18.50
CA GLU A 89 -15.70 -11.39 18.51
C GLU A 89 -15.70 -9.95 17.96
N ASP A 90 -14.80 -9.09 18.46
CA ASP A 90 -14.58 -7.73 17.90
C ASP A 90 -13.64 -7.74 16.69
N LYS A 91 -13.91 -8.66 15.76
CA LYS A 91 -13.15 -8.85 14.51
C LYS A 91 -14.08 -9.18 13.37
N ILE A 92 -13.71 -8.81 12.16
CA ILE A 92 -14.30 -9.39 10.96
C ILE A 92 -13.63 -10.75 10.74
N THR A 93 -14.42 -11.82 10.62
CA THR A 93 -13.97 -13.18 10.24
C THR A 93 -14.16 -13.41 8.75
N ILE A 94 -13.84 -14.61 8.26
CA ILE A 94 -13.97 -14.98 6.84
C ILE A 94 -15.39 -14.71 6.35
N GLU A 95 -16.42 -15.07 7.13
CA GLU A 95 -17.82 -14.85 6.79
C GLU A 95 -18.13 -13.36 6.62
N GLY A 96 -17.67 -12.53 7.55
CA GLY A 96 -17.82 -11.08 7.47
C GLY A 96 -17.03 -10.45 6.32
N ALA A 97 -15.83 -10.96 6.05
CA ALA A 97 -15.01 -10.53 4.93
C ALA A 97 -15.67 -10.88 3.58
N MET A 98 -16.31 -12.05 3.48
CA MET A 98 -17.09 -12.42 2.29
C MET A 98 -18.30 -11.51 2.07
N ALA A 99 -19.04 -11.19 3.12
CA ALA A 99 -20.14 -10.21 3.04
C ALA A 99 -19.64 -8.82 2.63
N MET A 100 -18.47 -8.41 3.14
CA MET A 100 -17.81 -7.18 2.71
C MET A 100 -17.42 -7.21 1.22
N CYS A 101 -16.91 -8.34 0.72
CA CYS A 101 -16.62 -8.52 -0.71
C CYS A 101 -17.86 -8.33 -1.58
N GLU A 102 -19.00 -8.89 -1.16
CA GLU A 102 -20.28 -8.78 -1.86
C GLU A 102 -20.75 -7.33 -1.97
N ASP A 103 -20.77 -6.59 -0.85
CA ASP A 103 -21.16 -5.17 -0.85
C ASP A 103 -20.18 -4.27 -1.63
N LEU A 104 -18.90 -4.64 -1.64
CA LEU A 104 -17.86 -3.98 -2.43
C LEU A 104 -17.86 -4.42 -3.90
N GLU A 105 -18.71 -5.38 -4.29
CA GLU A 105 -18.83 -5.91 -5.65
C GLU A 105 -17.47 -6.39 -6.21
N VAL A 106 -16.69 -7.04 -5.35
CA VAL A 106 -15.35 -7.54 -5.68
C VAL A 106 -15.28 -9.04 -5.39
N SER A 107 -14.60 -9.78 -6.27
CA SER A 107 -14.36 -11.20 -6.02
C SER A 107 -13.48 -11.38 -4.78
N PRO A 108 -13.76 -12.34 -3.87
CA PRO A 108 -12.86 -12.68 -2.77
C PRO A 108 -11.49 -13.20 -3.26
N GLU A 109 -11.41 -13.64 -4.51
CA GLU A 109 -10.18 -14.08 -5.19
C GLU A 109 -9.53 -12.96 -6.00
N ASP A 110 -10.00 -11.72 -5.91
CA ASP A 110 -9.34 -10.58 -6.57
C ASP A 110 -8.03 -10.24 -5.86
N VAL A 111 -6.96 -10.08 -6.64
CA VAL A 111 -5.62 -9.74 -6.14
C VAL A 111 -5.60 -8.48 -5.28
N VAL A 112 -6.56 -7.56 -5.46
CA VAL A 112 -6.68 -6.32 -4.67
C VAL A 112 -6.83 -6.57 -3.16
N PHE A 113 -7.31 -7.76 -2.75
CA PHE A 113 -7.38 -8.09 -1.34
C PHE A 113 -6.01 -8.25 -0.68
N LEU A 114 -4.96 -8.56 -1.43
CA LEU A 114 -3.60 -8.61 -0.90
C LEU A 114 -3.08 -7.23 -0.45
N PRO A 115 -3.05 -6.19 -1.30
CA PRO A 115 -2.68 -4.84 -0.86
C PRO A 115 -3.68 -4.27 0.15
N LEU A 116 -4.97 -4.60 0.07
CA LEU A 116 -5.94 -4.17 1.08
C LEU A 116 -5.56 -4.74 2.45
N SER A 117 -5.38 -6.06 2.55
CA SER A 117 -4.96 -6.76 3.77
C SER A 117 -3.61 -6.24 4.30
N TYR A 118 -2.69 -5.90 3.41
CA TYR A 118 -1.41 -5.27 3.79
C TYR A 118 -1.60 -3.91 4.47
N TYR A 119 -2.49 -3.05 3.97
CA TYR A 119 -2.77 -1.74 4.55
C TYR A 119 -3.63 -1.81 5.81
N LEU A 120 -4.60 -2.72 5.83
CA LEU A 120 -5.45 -3.04 6.99
C LEU A 120 -4.74 -3.98 7.97
N ARG A 121 -3.45 -4.27 7.77
CA ARG A 121 -2.59 -5.07 8.66
C ARG A 121 -3.27 -6.36 9.14
N SER A 122 -3.95 -7.02 8.23
CA SER A 122 -4.63 -8.29 8.50
C SER A 122 -3.61 -9.35 8.93
N GLU A 123 -3.94 -10.12 9.96
CA GLU A 123 -3.07 -11.16 10.50
C GLU A 123 -3.12 -12.45 9.68
N SER A 124 -4.29 -12.75 9.12
CA SER A 124 -4.56 -13.95 8.33
C SER A 124 -5.75 -13.74 7.40
N ILE A 125 -5.91 -14.64 6.43
CA ILE A 125 -6.93 -14.56 5.38
C ILE A 125 -8.32 -14.35 5.98
N GLY A 126 -9.00 -13.28 5.52
CA GLY A 126 -10.36 -12.96 5.93
C GLY A 126 -10.50 -12.44 7.36
N SER A 127 -9.40 -12.10 8.04
CA SER A 127 -9.47 -11.57 9.41
C SER A 127 -9.06 -10.10 9.49
N PHE A 128 -9.91 -9.26 10.07
CA PHE A 128 -9.60 -7.83 10.28
C PHE A 128 -9.95 -7.36 11.68
N GLY A 129 -8.97 -6.79 12.38
CA GLY A 129 -9.18 -6.09 13.64
C GLY A 129 -9.78 -4.69 13.44
N ARG A 130 -10.61 -4.23 14.38
CA ARG A 130 -11.31 -2.94 14.29
C ARG A 130 -10.37 -1.76 14.09
N LYS A 131 -9.33 -1.67 14.91
CA LYS A 131 -8.38 -0.56 14.88
C LYS A 131 -7.68 -0.49 13.52
N GLU A 132 -7.19 -1.64 13.06
CA GLU A 132 -6.45 -1.76 11.81
C GLU A 132 -7.35 -1.51 10.60
N TYR A 133 -8.61 -1.96 10.63
CA TYR A 133 -9.62 -1.66 9.61
C TYR A 133 -9.84 -0.16 9.47
N ILE A 134 -10.13 0.53 10.58
CA ILE A 134 -10.41 1.97 10.58
C ILE A 134 -9.18 2.77 10.12
N GLU A 135 -8.01 2.50 10.69
CA GLU A 135 -6.78 3.20 10.33
C GLU A 135 -6.36 2.92 8.88
N GLY A 136 -6.54 1.68 8.41
CA GLY A 136 -6.25 1.26 7.05
C GLY A 136 -7.09 2.03 6.02
N TRP A 137 -8.42 2.09 6.22
CA TRP A 137 -9.28 2.84 5.30
C TRP A 137 -9.06 4.36 5.34
N LYS A 138 -8.67 4.92 6.50
CA LYS A 138 -8.20 6.31 6.56
C LYS A 138 -6.95 6.52 5.72
N MET A 139 -5.97 5.60 5.82
CA MET A 139 -4.74 5.64 5.04
C MET A 139 -4.98 5.48 3.53
N LEU A 140 -6.02 4.74 3.16
CA LEU A 140 -6.49 4.55 1.78
C LEU A 140 -7.39 5.71 1.30
N GLY A 141 -7.12 6.94 1.76
CA GLY A 141 -7.79 8.15 1.28
C GLY A 141 -9.11 8.48 1.99
N TYR A 142 -9.22 8.15 3.28
CA TYR A 142 -10.44 8.38 4.07
C TYR A 142 -11.68 7.75 3.42
N ALA A 143 -11.53 6.48 3.01
CA ALA A 143 -12.59 5.70 2.38
C ALA A 143 -13.61 5.19 3.41
N ASP A 144 -14.41 6.11 3.94
CA ASP A 144 -15.37 5.92 5.03
C ASP A 144 -16.80 5.56 4.57
N THR A 145 -16.99 5.28 3.28
CA THR A 145 -18.25 4.81 2.68
C THR A 145 -17.96 3.72 1.64
N LEU A 146 -18.94 2.86 1.34
CA LEU A 146 -18.77 1.79 0.34
C LEU A 146 -18.32 2.31 -1.03
N ASP A 147 -18.91 3.41 -1.52
CA ASP A 147 -18.51 4.01 -2.80
C ASP A 147 -17.05 4.46 -2.81
N LYS A 148 -16.58 5.05 -1.69
CA LYS A 148 -15.17 5.44 -1.56
C LYS A 148 -14.27 4.22 -1.42
N GLN A 149 -14.71 3.16 -0.75
CA GLN A 149 -13.97 1.91 -0.63
C GLN A 149 -13.81 1.26 -2.01
N LYS A 150 -14.88 1.16 -2.81
CA LYS A 150 -14.83 0.68 -4.21
C LYS A 150 -13.82 1.47 -5.05
N ALA A 151 -13.91 2.81 -5.02
CA ALA A 151 -12.95 3.67 -5.72
C ALA A 151 -11.50 3.51 -5.23
N ALA A 152 -11.33 3.29 -3.91
CA ALA A 152 -10.01 3.03 -3.34
C ALA A 152 -9.44 1.69 -3.80
N LEU A 153 -10.26 0.64 -3.94
CA LEU A 153 -9.83 -0.65 -4.47
C LEU A 153 -9.36 -0.54 -5.93
N ASP A 154 -10.08 0.20 -6.77
CA ASP A 154 -9.67 0.42 -8.17
C ASP A 154 -8.30 1.10 -8.25
N LYS A 155 -8.13 2.18 -7.48
CA LYS A 155 -6.83 2.86 -7.36
C LYS A 155 -5.73 1.93 -6.82
N LEU A 156 -6.07 1.07 -5.87
CA LEU A 156 -5.13 0.15 -5.24
C LEU A 156 -4.63 -0.92 -6.21
N ARG A 157 -5.47 -1.41 -7.13
CA ARG A 157 -5.06 -2.31 -8.22
C ARG A 157 -4.01 -1.65 -9.11
N ASP A 158 -4.24 -0.40 -9.51
CA ASP A 158 -3.31 0.33 -10.37
C ASP A 158 -2.00 0.66 -9.66
N GLU A 159 -2.06 0.97 -8.36
CA GLU A 159 -0.88 1.18 -7.54
C GLU A 159 -0.07 -0.10 -7.36
N LEU A 160 -0.72 -1.25 -7.19
CA LEU A 160 -0.06 -2.55 -7.11
C LEU A 160 0.67 -2.85 -8.42
N ARG A 161 -0.01 -2.79 -9.57
CA ARG A 161 0.57 -3.09 -10.89
C ARG A 161 1.76 -2.21 -11.25
N ARG A 162 1.75 -0.94 -10.84
CA ARG A 162 2.84 0.01 -11.10
C ARG A 162 3.91 0.02 -10.02
N ASN A 163 3.83 -0.88 -9.05
CA ASN A 163 4.71 -0.91 -7.88
C ASN A 163 4.85 0.46 -7.21
N ALA A 164 3.73 1.17 -7.02
CA ALA A 164 3.71 2.55 -6.53
C ALA A 164 4.34 2.67 -5.12
N PRO A 165 4.81 3.85 -4.71
CA PRO A 165 5.33 4.05 -3.36
C PRO A 165 4.31 3.70 -2.29
N VAL A 166 4.75 2.97 -1.26
CA VAL A 166 3.91 2.65 -0.09
C VAL A 166 3.60 3.94 0.69
N ARG A 167 2.38 4.03 1.22
CA ARG A 167 1.98 5.17 2.06
C ARG A 167 2.97 5.38 3.22
N PRO A 168 3.47 6.61 3.47
CA PRO A 168 4.45 6.87 4.52
C PRO A 168 3.99 6.43 5.92
N GLU A 169 2.69 6.54 6.20
CA GLU A 169 2.06 6.10 7.45
C GLU A 169 2.22 4.59 7.66
N ARG A 170 2.09 3.79 6.59
CA ARG A 170 2.33 2.34 6.67
C ARG A 170 3.79 2.01 6.92
N LEU A 171 4.70 2.69 6.24
CA LEU A 171 6.14 2.50 6.40
C LEU A 171 6.62 2.88 7.81
N ALA A 172 6.04 3.94 8.39
CA ALA A 172 6.34 4.36 9.76
C ALA A 172 6.01 3.27 10.79
N LEU A 173 4.99 2.45 10.54
CA LEU A 173 4.61 1.33 11.42
C LEU A 173 5.55 0.12 11.31
N GLU A 174 6.23 -0.08 10.18
CA GLU A 174 7.16 -1.21 10.00
C GLU A 174 8.53 -0.99 10.66
N GLY A 175 8.85 0.25 11.06
CA GLY A 175 10.13 0.61 11.68
C GLY A 175 11.36 0.50 10.75
N LYS A 176 11.21 -0.03 9.54
CA LYS A 176 12.25 -0.15 8.52
C LYS A 176 11.87 0.68 7.29
N ARG A 177 12.73 1.62 6.91
CA ARG A 177 12.64 2.26 5.59
C ARG A 177 13.15 1.27 4.55
N SER A 178 12.26 0.81 3.67
CA SER A 178 12.64 0.10 2.45
C SER A 178 12.34 1.02 1.26
N GLY A 179 13.22 1.01 0.26
CA GLY A 179 12.95 1.66 -1.04
C GLY A 179 11.99 0.87 -1.92
N ALA A 180 11.52 -0.29 -1.44
CA ALA A 180 10.60 -1.16 -2.15
C ALA A 180 9.23 -0.51 -2.36
N GLY A 181 8.65 -0.75 -3.54
CA GLY A 181 7.30 -0.31 -3.88
C GLY A 181 6.22 -1.23 -3.30
N LEU A 182 4.96 -0.90 -3.60
CA LEU A 182 3.79 -1.60 -3.06
C LEU A 182 3.73 -3.07 -3.47
N TYR A 183 4.04 -3.40 -4.72
CA TYR A 183 4.02 -4.79 -5.18
C TYR A 183 4.99 -5.66 -4.40
N GLU A 184 6.23 -5.19 -4.24
CA GLU A 184 7.27 -5.91 -3.50
C GLU A 184 6.88 -6.13 -2.05
N LYS A 185 6.33 -5.09 -1.40
CA LYS A 185 5.88 -5.16 -0.02
C LYS A 185 4.70 -6.11 0.16
N VAL A 186 3.77 -6.10 -0.78
CA VAL A 186 2.62 -7.01 -0.78
C VAL A 186 3.09 -8.44 -1.02
N TYR A 187 3.98 -8.68 -1.98
CA TYR A 187 4.55 -10.00 -2.23
C TYR A 187 5.27 -10.56 -0.99
N GLU A 188 6.10 -9.76 -0.31
CA GLU A 188 6.76 -10.17 0.94
C GLU A 188 5.74 -10.48 2.04
N TYR A 189 4.74 -9.61 2.19
CA TYR A 189 3.66 -9.76 3.18
C TYR A 189 2.84 -11.03 2.96
N THR A 190 2.52 -11.36 1.70
CA THR A 190 1.67 -12.51 1.33
C THR A 190 2.20 -13.82 1.91
N TYR A 191 3.52 -14.01 2.01
CA TYR A 191 4.07 -15.22 2.62
C TYR A 191 3.62 -15.43 4.06
N ALA A 192 3.71 -14.38 4.89
CA ALA A 192 3.32 -14.45 6.29
C ALA A 192 1.79 -14.53 6.44
N PHE A 193 1.07 -13.77 5.62
CA PHE A 193 -0.39 -13.72 5.57
C PHE A 193 -1.02 -15.06 5.18
N ALA A 194 -0.41 -15.77 4.23
CA ALA A 194 -0.89 -17.05 3.73
C ALA A 194 -0.49 -18.25 4.61
N ARG A 195 0.48 -18.06 5.50
CA ARG A 195 1.04 -19.15 6.30
C ARG A 195 0.16 -19.41 7.54
N PRO A 196 -0.28 -20.65 7.77
CA PRO A 196 -1.04 -20.98 8.97
C PRO A 196 -0.28 -20.62 10.26
N GLU A 197 -1.01 -20.18 11.28
CA GLU A 197 -0.43 -19.82 12.57
C GLU A 197 0.38 -20.98 13.17
N GLY A 198 1.54 -20.66 13.75
CA GLY A 198 2.45 -21.64 14.35
C GLY A 198 3.33 -22.42 13.36
N GLN A 199 3.08 -22.34 12.05
CA GLN A 199 3.93 -23.00 11.06
C GLN A 199 5.15 -22.14 10.69
N LYS A 200 6.27 -22.80 10.36
CA LYS A 200 7.50 -22.13 9.91
C LYS A 200 7.52 -21.92 8.40
N SER A 201 6.88 -22.81 7.64
CA SER A 201 6.86 -22.82 6.18
C SER A 201 5.44 -22.73 5.64
N LEU A 202 5.29 -22.28 4.40
CA LEU A 202 4.00 -22.16 3.71
C LEU A 202 3.66 -23.49 3.01
N PRO A 203 2.52 -24.13 3.29
CA PRO A 203 2.11 -25.34 2.57
C PRO A 203 2.13 -25.16 1.06
N LEU A 204 2.53 -26.20 0.31
CA LEU A 204 2.74 -26.11 -1.13
C LEU A 204 1.49 -25.60 -1.86
N GLU A 205 0.33 -26.25 -1.66
CA GLU A 205 -0.92 -25.87 -2.33
C GLU A 205 -1.30 -24.40 -2.10
N THR A 206 -1.10 -23.91 -0.88
CA THR A 206 -1.34 -22.50 -0.55
C THR A 206 -0.35 -21.59 -1.27
N ALA A 207 0.93 -21.95 -1.32
CA ALA A 207 1.94 -21.18 -2.06
C ALA A 207 1.62 -21.10 -3.57
N LEU A 208 1.21 -22.22 -4.18
CA LEU A 208 0.81 -22.27 -5.59
C LEU A 208 -0.37 -21.34 -5.86
N ALA A 209 -1.43 -21.40 -5.03
CA ALA A 209 -2.61 -20.55 -5.17
C ALA A 209 -2.28 -19.05 -5.05
N PHE A 210 -1.42 -18.67 -4.09
CA PHE A 210 -1.03 -17.27 -3.95
C PHE A 210 -0.09 -16.81 -5.05
N TRP A 211 0.76 -17.68 -5.61
CA TRP A 211 1.55 -17.32 -6.79
C TRP A 211 0.70 -17.11 -8.04
N ASP A 212 -0.32 -17.93 -8.26
CA ASP A 212 -1.33 -17.72 -9.32
C ASP A 212 -2.03 -16.37 -9.18
N LEU A 213 -2.21 -15.90 -7.95
CA LEU A 213 -2.86 -14.63 -7.67
C LEU A 213 -1.92 -13.42 -7.80
N VAL A 214 -0.74 -13.48 -7.17
CA VAL A 214 0.12 -12.31 -7.00
C VAL A 214 1.06 -12.08 -8.19
N LEU A 215 1.61 -13.13 -8.81
CA LEU A 215 2.62 -12.97 -9.86
C LEU A 215 2.08 -12.31 -11.13
N PRO A 216 0.85 -12.60 -11.60
CA PRO A 216 0.28 -11.89 -12.74
C PRO A 216 0.09 -10.38 -12.51
N ALA A 217 0.06 -9.93 -11.25
CA ALA A 217 0.01 -8.50 -10.92
C ALA A 217 1.40 -7.82 -10.86
N SER A 218 2.49 -8.57 -11.08
CA SER A 218 3.85 -8.04 -11.05
C SER A 218 4.08 -6.99 -12.15
N PRO A 219 4.78 -5.88 -11.85
CA PRO A 219 5.20 -4.91 -12.86
C PRO A 219 6.14 -5.51 -13.93
N THR A 220 6.69 -6.71 -13.70
CA THR A 220 7.60 -7.41 -14.60
C THR A 220 7.06 -8.76 -15.07
N PHE A 221 5.75 -9.01 -14.93
CA PHE A 221 5.09 -10.15 -15.58
C PHE A 221 4.80 -9.85 -17.04
N GLU A 222 4.59 -10.87 -17.87
CA GLU A 222 4.13 -10.66 -19.24
C GLU A 222 2.83 -9.84 -19.30
N GLY A 223 2.70 -8.98 -20.31
CA GLY A 223 1.54 -8.10 -20.45
C GLY A 223 1.51 -6.89 -19.51
N SER A 224 2.46 -6.78 -18.57
CA SER A 224 2.68 -5.54 -17.80
C SER A 224 3.23 -4.42 -18.69
N GLU A 225 3.12 -3.17 -18.22
CA GLU A 225 3.66 -1.99 -18.92
C GLU A 225 5.19 -2.08 -19.15
N ALA A 226 5.92 -2.77 -18.28
CA ALA A 226 7.38 -2.93 -18.41
C ALA A 226 7.78 -4.05 -19.40
N GLY A 227 6.83 -4.82 -19.95
CA GLY A 227 7.12 -5.87 -20.91
C GLY A 227 7.90 -7.03 -20.31
N GLY A 228 7.48 -7.49 -19.13
CA GLY A 228 8.08 -8.59 -18.38
C GLY A 228 8.42 -9.84 -19.21
N LYS A 229 9.54 -10.49 -18.86
CA LYS A 229 10.00 -11.70 -19.53
C LYS A 229 9.37 -12.96 -18.95
N PHE A 230 9.09 -12.99 -17.64
CA PHE A 230 8.43 -14.10 -16.98
C PHE A 230 6.95 -14.17 -17.38
N THR A 231 6.52 -15.35 -17.79
CA THR A 231 5.24 -15.59 -18.47
C THR A 231 4.33 -16.53 -17.68
N GLN A 232 3.05 -16.61 -18.04
CA GLN A 232 2.15 -17.64 -17.49
C GLN A 232 2.68 -19.05 -17.75
N ALA A 233 3.31 -19.30 -18.91
CA ALA A 233 3.88 -20.61 -19.21
C ALA A 233 5.01 -21.00 -18.25
N GLN A 234 5.86 -20.05 -17.85
CA GLN A 234 6.92 -20.31 -16.87
C GLN A 234 6.37 -20.48 -15.45
N LEU A 235 5.29 -19.76 -15.10
CA LEU A 235 4.57 -20.00 -13.86
C LEU A 235 3.99 -21.41 -13.81
N GLU A 236 3.35 -21.89 -14.88
CA GLU A 236 2.85 -23.26 -14.94
C GLU A 236 3.96 -24.31 -14.86
N LEU A 237 5.12 -24.06 -15.48
CA LEU A 237 6.30 -24.92 -15.32
C LEU A 237 6.78 -24.95 -13.87
N TRP A 238 6.84 -23.80 -13.19
CA TRP A 238 7.23 -23.73 -11.78
C TRP A 238 6.28 -24.54 -10.89
N LYS A 239 4.97 -24.34 -11.06
CA LYS A 239 3.95 -25.07 -10.31
C LYS A 239 4.06 -26.57 -10.54
N ARG A 240 4.16 -26.99 -11.81
CA ARG A 240 4.30 -28.40 -12.19
C ARG A 240 5.57 -29.02 -11.60
N PHE A 241 6.71 -28.33 -11.69
CA PHE A 241 7.96 -28.78 -11.08
C PHE A 241 7.78 -29.02 -9.58
N LEU A 242 7.23 -28.05 -8.85
CA LEU A 242 7.05 -28.17 -7.41
C LEU A 242 6.16 -29.36 -7.05
N SER A 243 5.03 -29.53 -7.73
CA SER A 243 4.10 -30.64 -7.50
C SER A 243 4.72 -32.01 -7.83
N GLU A 244 5.49 -32.12 -8.91
CA GLU A 244 6.05 -33.41 -9.35
C GLU A 244 7.37 -33.79 -8.66
N LYS A 245 8.21 -32.82 -8.33
CA LYS A 245 9.63 -33.07 -7.96
C LYS A 245 9.95 -32.83 -6.50
N THR A 246 9.16 -32.06 -5.78
CA THR A 246 9.44 -31.76 -4.36
C THR A 246 8.74 -32.71 -3.39
N GLY A 247 7.85 -33.57 -3.87
CA GLY A 247 7.06 -34.49 -3.03
C GLY A 247 6.11 -33.76 -2.08
N GLY A 248 5.57 -32.60 -2.49
CA GLY A 248 4.66 -31.80 -1.66
C GLY A 248 5.35 -31.00 -0.56
N ARG A 249 6.66 -30.73 -0.69
CA ARG A 249 7.42 -29.98 0.32
C ARG A 249 6.90 -28.56 0.46
N ALA A 250 6.72 -28.11 1.70
CA ALA A 250 6.34 -26.73 2.01
C ALA A 250 7.41 -25.72 1.54
N VAL A 251 6.96 -24.53 1.12
CA VAL A 251 7.79 -23.44 0.61
C VAL A 251 8.40 -22.64 1.76
N SER A 252 9.73 -22.50 1.74
CA SER A 252 10.46 -21.71 2.73
C SER A 252 10.32 -20.21 2.46
N LYS A 253 10.54 -19.37 3.49
CA LYS A 253 10.53 -17.90 3.32
C LYS A 253 11.60 -17.45 2.33
N ASP A 254 12.77 -18.08 2.37
CA ASP A 254 13.90 -17.78 1.50
C ASP A 254 13.55 -18.06 0.03
N THR A 255 13.01 -19.25 -0.26
CA THR A 255 12.50 -19.60 -1.60
C THR A 255 11.47 -18.61 -2.09
N TRP A 256 10.45 -18.29 -1.28
CA TRP A 256 9.44 -17.29 -1.66
C TRP A 256 10.08 -15.93 -1.95
N THR A 257 10.93 -15.44 -1.04
CA THR A 257 11.54 -14.11 -1.14
C THR A 257 12.45 -13.99 -2.35
N GLN A 258 13.24 -15.01 -2.67
CA GLN A 258 14.13 -14.98 -3.82
C GLN A 258 13.39 -15.23 -5.15
N PHE A 259 12.23 -15.89 -5.13
CA PHE A 259 11.50 -16.19 -6.36
C PHE A 259 11.02 -14.94 -7.10
N ILE A 260 10.66 -13.85 -6.41
CA ILE A 260 10.31 -12.58 -7.08
C ILE A 260 11.49 -12.03 -7.90
N ASP A 261 12.72 -12.09 -7.38
CA ASP A 261 13.91 -11.61 -8.07
C ASP A 261 14.24 -12.52 -9.26
N PHE A 262 14.12 -13.84 -9.07
CA PHE A 262 14.20 -14.80 -10.17
C PHE A 262 13.21 -14.46 -11.31
N THR A 263 11.94 -14.19 -11.01
CA THR A 263 10.94 -13.82 -12.03
C THR A 263 11.22 -12.49 -12.74
N ARG A 264 12.02 -11.61 -12.15
CA ARG A 264 12.42 -10.33 -12.77
C ARG A 264 13.56 -10.49 -13.74
N GLU A 265 14.50 -11.37 -13.40
CA GLU A 265 15.78 -11.49 -14.09
C GLU A 265 15.74 -12.56 -15.19
N ILE A 266 14.99 -13.66 -14.98
CA ILE A 266 15.05 -14.83 -15.84
C ILE A 266 14.47 -14.58 -17.25
N ASP A 267 15.18 -15.06 -18.26
CA ASP A 267 14.73 -15.10 -19.65
C ASP A 267 13.72 -16.22 -19.88
N ARG A 268 12.97 -16.12 -20.98
CA ARG A 268 11.91 -17.09 -21.33
C ARG A 268 12.42 -18.52 -21.51
N ASP A 269 13.66 -18.68 -21.95
CA ASP A 269 14.32 -19.96 -22.18
C ASP A 269 15.24 -20.38 -21.01
N PHE A 270 15.24 -19.61 -19.92
CA PHE A 270 16.11 -19.79 -18.75
C PHE A 270 17.62 -19.75 -19.08
N GLY A 271 18.00 -19.18 -20.24
CA GLY A 271 19.37 -19.18 -20.74
C GLY A 271 20.35 -18.35 -19.90
N ASN A 272 19.84 -17.33 -19.20
CA ASN A 272 20.63 -16.40 -18.40
C ASN A 272 20.72 -16.74 -16.90
N HIS A 273 20.24 -17.92 -16.49
CA HIS A 273 20.35 -18.37 -15.09
C HIS A 273 21.81 -18.65 -14.71
N ASP A 274 22.25 -18.06 -13.59
CA ASP A 274 23.58 -18.28 -13.01
C ASP A 274 23.50 -19.28 -11.86
N PHE A 275 24.02 -20.49 -12.07
CA PHE A 275 24.05 -21.57 -11.09
C PHE A 275 25.11 -21.37 -9.98
N ASP A 276 26.05 -20.43 -10.16
CA ASP A 276 27.05 -20.09 -9.14
C ASP A 276 26.54 -18.98 -8.20
N ALA A 277 25.38 -18.38 -8.50
CA ALA A 277 24.73 -17.40 -7.63
C ALA A 277 24.09 -18.05 -6.40
N ALA A 278 23.79 -17.25 -5.37
CA ALA A 278 23.25 -17.72 -4.10
C ALA A 278 21.73 -17.97 -4.12
N TRP A 279 21.22 -18.57 -5.20
CA TRP A 279 19.82 -18.99 -5.31
C TRP A 279 19.52 -20.17 -4.37
N PRO A 280 18.26 -20.38 -3.96
CA PRO A 280 17.88 -21.56 -3.20
C PRO A 280 17.88 -22.73 -4.18
N SER A 281 18.44 -23.89 -3.79
CA SER A 281 18.65 -25.01 -4.70
C SER A 281 17.40 -25.45 -5.49
N VAL A 282 16.20 -25.26 -4.93
CA VAL A 282 14.93 -25.56 -5.60
C VAL A 282 14.69 -24.71 -6.87
N ILE A 283 15.25 -23.49 -6.95
CA ILE A 283 15.22 -22.65 -8.15
C ILE A 283 16.20 -23.20 -9.20
N ASP A 284 17.40 -23.62 -8.79
CA ASP A 284 18.36 -24.24 -9.71
C ASP A 284 17.82 -25.55 -10.29
N ASP A 285 17.32 -26.43 -9.42
CA ASP A 285 16.67 -27.69 -9.78
C ASP A 285 15.49 -27.45 -10.75
N PHE A 286 14.73 -26.37 -10.52
CA PHE A 286 13.64 -25.96 -11.41
C PHE A 286 14.15 -25.57 -12.79
N VAL A 287 15.20 -24.75 -12.88
CA VAL A 287 15.74 -24.31 -14.17
C VAL A 287 16.26 -25.50 -14.98
N GLU A 288 17.01 -26.42 -14.36
CA GLU A 288 17.46 -27.65 -15.01
C GLU A 288 16.27 -28.48 -15.53
N TRP A 289 15.25 -28.66 -14.68
CA TRP A 289 14.05 -29.40 -15.05
C TRP A 289 13.25 -28.70 -16.17
N ALA A 290 13.08 -27.39 -16.10
CA ALA A 290 12.28 -26.61 -17.03
C ALA A 290 12.90 -26.55 -18.43
N LYS A 291 14.24 -26.52 -18.54
CA LYS A 291 14.95 -26.59 -19.84
C LYS A 291 14.65 -27.89 -20.60
N VAL A 292 14.44 -28.99 -19.89
CA VAL A 292 14.10 -30.29 -20.50
C VAL A 292 12.59 -30.41 -20.78
N ASN A 293 11.74 -29.86 -19.92
CA ASN A 293 10.30 -30.09 -19.95
C ASN A 293 9.48 -28.94 -20.61
N GLY A 294 10.08 -27.77 -20.79
CA GLY A 294 9.43 -26.58 -21.38
C GLY A 294 9.31 -26.60 -22.91
N GLY A 295 10.07 -27.47 -23.59
CA GLY A 295 9.98 -27.67 -25.04
C GLY A 295 8.82 -28.58 -25.50
N ALA A 296 8.25 -29.37 -24.59
CA ALA A 296 7.31 -30.45 -24.93
C ALA A 296 5.90 -29.98 -25.35
N SER A 297 5.60 -28.68 -25.31
CA SER A 297 4.33 -28.13 -25.82
C SER A 297 4.37 -27.72 -27.30
N LYS A 298 5.48 -27.90 -28.02
CA LYS A 298 5.55 -27.60 -29.47
C LYS A 298 5.24 -28.78 -30.40
N ASP A 299 5.16 -30.02 -29.90
CA ASP A 299 4.98 -31.21 -30.75
C ASP A 299 3.54 -31.77 -30.78
N GLY A 300 2.55 -30.99 -30.34
CA GLY A 300 1.14 -31.40 -30.32
C GLY A 300 0.33 -31.10 -31.58
N MET A 301 0.95 -30.55 -32.64
CA MET A 301 0.22 -30.20 -33.86
C MET A 301 1.02 -30.51 -35.11
N ASP A 302 1.32 -31.79 -35.29
CA ASP A 302 1.47 -32.41 -36.60
C ASP A 302 1.29 -33.92 -36.43
N THR A 303 0.07 -34.41 -36.71
CA THR A 303 -0.14 -35.72 -37.32
C THR A 303 -1.60 -35.85 -37.78
N SER A 304 -1.75 -35.74 -39.11
CA SER A 304 -2.82 -36.28 -39.99
C SER A 304 -4.23 -35.70 -39.90
#